data_AF-A0A9W6IUX7-F1
#
_entry.id   AF-A0A9W6IUX7-F1
#
_cell.length_a   1.000
_cell.length_b   1.000
_cell.length_c   1.000
_cell.angle_alpha   90.00
_cell.angle_beta   90.00
_cell.angle_gamma   90.00
#
_symmetry.space_group_name_H-M   'P 1'
#
loop_
_entity.id
_entity.type
_entity.pdbx_description
1 polymer ?
#
loop_
_entity_poly.entity_id
_entity_poly.type
_entity_poly.pdbx_seq_one_letter_code
_entity_poly.pdbx_strand_id
1 'polypeptide(L)'
;MARFGDLASELNPFLKMWSLDGGGASAAGSAPADARLATVAEFGGNPGDLVMRTYTPAGLARGSALVVVLHGCTQTAASFEQSAAWTALADEHGFAVLYPEQHAGNNPKRCFNWFNPEDVARGAGEAASIRAMVGTMVAKHGLDRRRVFVTGLSAGGAMTSALLAAYPDVFAGGAIMAGLPCGAASSVPQAFESMYKGASRPAREWGDAVRDASDHGGPWPKVSVWHGGADSTVVPSNGDEIVKQWLDVHGLHGAKPTVERKGGRTRRVWTGPDGEAVVEQHVVAGMNHGVALDARRGETPGPFMLDVGVSANRDVLAFWGLAPAKAAAKAAEKDAGKPAAANASAAAEPLRPASARRPAAATPTAKPSRSGFAGRMEPEPRRSGRIDVQGVIAKALKAAGLMK
;
A
#
# COMPACT_ATOMS: atom_id res chain seq x y z
N MET A 1 20.23 -37.23 -8.88
CA MET A 1 20.55 -36.78 -7.50
C MET A 1 21.77 -35.86 -7.52
N ALA A 2 21.54 -34.60 -7.87
CA ALA A 2 22.46 -33.44 -7.81
C ALA A 2 21.60 -32.26 -8.31
N ARG A 3 21.41 -31.10 -7.67
CA ARG A 3 21.97 -30.49 -6.46
C ARG A 3 20.82 -29.70 -5.78
N PHE A 4 20.39 -30.11 -4.59
CA PHE A 4 19.47 -29.40 -3.70
C PHE A 4 20.23 -28.41 -2.77
N GLY A 5 21.45 -28.00 -3.17
CA GLY A 5 22.42 -27.37 -2.28
C GLY A 5 22.44 -25.84 -2.26
N ASP A 6 21.69 -25.15 -3.12
CA ASP A 6 21.84 -23.69 -3.30
C ASP A 6 20.76 -22.81 -2.62
N LEU A 7 19.70 -23.40 -2.04
CA LEU A 7 18.65 -22.60 -1.42
C LEU A 7 19.00 -22.13 0.02
N ALA A 8 19.85 -22.89 0.72
CA ALA A 8 20.24 -22.58 2.10
C ALA A 8 21.32 -21.48 2.18
N SER A 9 22.17 -21.36 1.15
CA SER A 9 23.17 -20.29 1.00
C SER A 9 22.53 -18.95 0.65
N GLU A 10 21.44 -18.95 -0.12
CA GLU A 10 20.68 -17.74 -0.51
C GLU A 10 19.80 -17.17 0.62
N LEU A 11 19.41 -18.00 1.60
CA LEU A 11 18.58 -17.58 2.76
C LEU A 11 19.40 -17.08 3.97
N ASN A 12 20.71 -17.28 3.99
CA ASN A 12 21.57 -16.90 5.12
C ASN A 12 21.69 -15.36 5.37
N PRO A 13 21.63 -14.48 4.35
CA PRO A 13 21.54 -13.04 4.56
C PRO A 13 20.23 -12.59 5.25
N PHE A 14 19.14 -13.38 5.11
CA PHE A 14 17.81 -13.05 5.65
C PHE A 14 17.74 -13.11 7.18
N LEU A 15 18.44 -14.04 7.81
CA LEU A 15 18.42 -14.20 9.28
C LEU A 15 19.25 -13.14 10.00
N LYS A 16 20.35 -12.67 9.38
CA LYS A 16 21.21 -11.64 9.94
C LYS A 16 20.62 -10.22 9.87
N MET A 17 19.88 -9.91 8.82
CA MET A 17 19.39 -8.54 8.59
C MET A 17 18.16 -8.18 9.44
N TRP A 18 17.42 -9.17 9.92
CA TRP A 18 16.26 -8.98 10.81
C TRP A 18 16.59 -9.12 12.32
N SER A 19 17.88 -9.18 12.66
CA SER A 19 18.39 -9.21 14.04
C SER A 19 18.82 -7.84 14.58
N LEU A 20 18.39 -6.73 13.96
CA LEU A 20 18.66 -5.40 14.52
C LEU A 20 17.71 -5.15 15.69
N ASP A 21 18.22 -5.38 16.89
CA ASP A 21 17.64 -4.97 18.16
C ASP A 21 17.34 -3.47 18.13
N GLY A 22 16.05 -3.13 18.02
CA GLY A 22 15.54 -1.80 18.29
C GLY A 22 15.54 -1.58 19.80
N GLY A 23 16.62 -0.99 20.31
CA GLY A 23 16.77 -0.61 21.71
C GLY A 23 15.59 0.22 22.20
N GLY A 24 14.95 -0.26 23.27
CA GLY A 24 13.78 0.36 23.88
C GLY A 24 14.09 1.70 24.54
N ALA A 25 13.30 2.71 24.22
CA ALA A 25 13.13 3.90 25.03
C ALA A 25 11.68 3.96 25.52
N SER A 26 11.51 3.87 26.84
CA SER A 26 10.24 4.06 27.53
C SER A 26 9.91 5.55 27.59
N ALA A 27 8.72 5.94 27.14
CA ALA A 27 8.10 7.23 27.45
C ALA A 27 6.69 6.99 28.02
N ALA A 28 6.42 7.67 29.14
CA ALA A 28 5.22 7.51 29.95
C ALA A 28 4.00 8.23 29.37
N GLY A 29 2.81 7.66 29.60
CA GLY A 29 1.57 8.42 29.77
C GLY A 29 0.57 8.49 28.61
N SER A 30 0.24 7.37 27.97
CA SER A 30 -1.05 7.21 27.26
C SER A 30 -1.66 5.86 27.64
N ALA A 31 -3.00 5.75 27.65
CA ALA A 31 -3.65 4.45 27.86
C ALA A 31 -3.10 3.46 26.82
N PRO A 32 -2.73 2.22 27.19
CA PRO A 32 -2.16 1.27 26.24
C PRO A 32 -3.13 1.11 25.08
N ALA A 33 -2.68 1.27 23.82
CA ALA A 33 -3.62 1.33 22.69
C ALA A 33 -4.47 0.08 22.49
N ASP A 34 -4.06 -1.04 23.10
CA ASP A 34 -4.86 -2.25 23.19
C ASP A 34 -6.22 -1.99 23.86
N ALA A 35 -6.29 -1.03 24.79
CA ALA A 35 -7.49 -0.63 25.53
C ALA A 35 -8.44 0.30 24.75
N ARG A 36 -7.97 0.97 23.67
CA ARG A 36 -8.85 1.79 22.82
C ARG A 36 -9.52 0.98 21.72
N LEU A 37 -8.90 -0.12 21.29
CA LEU A 37 -9.44 -0.97 20.23
C LEU A 37 -10.31 -2.08 20.80
N ALA A 38 -11.52 -2.26 20.26
CA ALA A 38 -12.40 -3.36 20.60
C ALA A 38 -12.16 -4.56 19.68
N THR A 39 -11.98 -5.75 20.23
CA THR A 39 -11.99 -7.01 19.45
C THR A 39 -13.43 -7.42 19.17
N VAL A 40 -13.73 -7.75 17.93
CA VAL A 40 -15.00 -8.32 17.51
C VAL A 40 -14.79 -9.81 17.28
N ALA A 41 -15.37 -10.64 18.13
CA ALA A 41 -15.19 -12.10 18.07
C ALA A 41 -15.92 -12.72 16.86
N GLU A 42 -17.13 -12.24 16.57
CA GLU A 42 -17.99 -12.81 15.54
C GLU A 42 -18.28 -11.75 14.45
N PHE A 43 -17.91 -12.08 13.22
CA PHE A 43 -18.25 -11.33 12.02
C PHE A 43 -18.51 -12.33 10.88
N GLY A 44 -18.79 -11.86 9.66
CA GLY A 44 -19.05 -12.75 8.52
C GLY A 44 -17.88 -13.71 8.21
N GLY A 45 -17.91 -14.36 7.05
CA GLY A 45 -16.88 -15.35 6.68
C GLY A 45 -15.44 -14.83 6.86
N ASN A 46 -14.60 -15.64 7.51
CA ASN A 46 -13.21 -15.30 7.81
C ASN A 46 -12.22 -16.34 7.22
N PRO A 47 -12.21 -16.55 5.89
CA PRO A 47 -11.36 -17.58 5.27
C PRO A 47 -9.85 -17.31 5.41
N GLY A 48 -9.45 -16.05 5.62
CA GLY A 48 -8.06 -15.67 5.91
C GLY A 48 -7.68 -15.67 7.39
N ASP A 49 -8.55 -16.17 8.28
CA ASP A 49 -8.34 -16.28 9.73
C ASP A 49 -7.74 -15.00 10.37
N LEU A 50 -8.33 -13.85 10.09
CA LEU A 50 -7.87 -12.56 10.60
C LEU A 50 -8.58 -12.19 11.90
N VAL A 51 -7.93 -11.37 12.73
CA VAL A 51 -8.57 -10.78 13.92
C VAL A 51 -9.20 -9.44 13.55
N MET A 52 -10.45 -9.22 13.95
CA MET A 52 -11.14 -7.94 13.73
C MET A 52 -10.99 -7.04 14.96
N ARG A 53 -10.24 -5.95 14.83
CA ARG A 53 -10.14 -4.88 15.84
C ARG A 53 -10.81 -3.61 15.30
N THR A 54 -11.48 -2.84 16.16
CA THR A 54 -12.28 -1.69 15.72
C THR A 54 -12.17 -0.51 16.67
N TYR A 55 -12.41 0.68 16.14
CA TYR A 55 -12.62 1.90 16.90
C TYR A 55 -13.83 2.66 16.34
N THR A 56 -14.71 3.12 17.22
CA THR A 56 -15.87 3.92 16.85
C THR A 56 -15.97 5.08 17.84
N PRO A 57 -15.84 6.35 17.39
CA PRO A 57 -16.04 7.50 18.24
C PRO A 57 -17.40 7.48 18.94
N ALA A 58 -17.46 7.95 20.18
CA ALA A 58 -18.72 8.09 20.88
C ALA A 58 -19.64 9.07 20.12
N GLY A 59 -20.92 8.71 19.94
CA GLY A 59 -21.87 9.54 19.22
C GLY A 59 -21.66 9.61 17.70
N LEU A 60 -20.92 8.67 17.11
CA LEU A 60 -20.73 8.62 15.65
C LEU A 60 -22.07 8.68 14.91
N ALA A 61 -22.19 9.61 13.97
CA ALA A 61 -23.39 9.80 13.18
C ALA A 61 -23.62 8.66 12.18
N ARG A 62 -24.89 8.37 11.89
CA ARG A 62 -25.24 7.50 10.75
C ARG A 62 -24.80 8.17 9.45
N GLY A 63 -24.36 7.38 8.48
CA GLY A 63 -23.79 7.88 7.23
C GLY A 63 -22.36 8.41 7.34
N SER A 64 -21.70 8.24 8.49
CA SER A 64 -20.27 8.48 8.63
C SER A 64 -19.44 7.52 7.77
N ALA A 65 -18.20 7.92 7.48
CA ALA A 65 -17.25 7.12 6.71
C ALA A 65 -16.65 5.97 7.54
N LEU A 66 -16.06 5.00 6.86
CA LEU A 66 -15.22 3.95 7.43
C LEU A 66 -13.81 4.04 6.83
N VAL A 67 -12.78 3.96 7.68
CA VAL A 67 -11.39 3.79 7.25
C VAL A 67 -10.89 2.43 7.71
N VAL A 68 -10.40 1.62 6.78
CA VAL A 68 -9.73 0.34 7.04
C VAL A 68 -8.24 0.58 7.09
N VAL A 69 -7.56 0.16 8.16
CA VAL A 69 -6.14 0.43 8.39
C VAL A 69 -5.38 -0.88 8.57
N LEU A 70 -4.42 -1.12 7.67
CA LEU A 70 -3.62 -2.35 7.60
C LEU A 70 -2.18 -2.10 8.05
N HIS A 71 -1.76 -2.80 9.09
CA HIS A 71 -0.41 -2.71 9.62
C HIS A 71 0.65 -3.35 8.70
N GLY A 72 1.93 -3.02 8.92
CA GLY A 72 3.05 -3.67 8.26
C GLY A 72 3.46 -4.98 8.93
N CYS A 73 4.44 -5.66 8.34
CA CYS A 73 5.04 -6.86 8.94
C CYS A 73 5.53 -6.60 10.36
N THR A 74 5.45 -7.62 11.22
CA THR A 74 5.85 -7.66 12.63
C THR A 74 5.05 -6.76 13.56
N GLN A 75 4.18 -5.89 13.05
CA GLN A 75 3.29 -5.05 13.82
C GLN A 75 1.98 -5.80 14.17
N THR A 76 1.21 -5.21 15.08
CA THR A 76 -0.20 -5.54 15.37
C THR A 76 -1.05 -4.29 15.10
N ALA A 77 -2.38 -4.43 15.08
CA ALA A 77 -3.28 -3.28 15.00
C ALA A 77 -3.04 -2.30 16.14
N ALA A 78 -2.89 -2.81 17.36
CA ALA A 78 -2.65 -1.99 18.54
C ALA A 78 -1.30 -1.23 18.46
N SER A 79 -0.22 -1.88 18.01
CA SER A 79 1.08 -1.19 17.89
C SER A 79 1.10 -0.18 16.75
N PHE A 80 0.43 -0.47 15.64
CA PHE A 80 0.37 0.44 14.50
C PHE A 80 -0.46 1.69 14.84
N GLU A 81 -1.59 1.51 15.54
CA GLU A 81 -2.44 2.62 15.94
C GLU A 81 -1.77 3.60 16.90
N GLN A 82 -0.93 3.12 17.83
CA GLN A 82 -0.17 4.00 18.74
C GLN A 82 0.60 5.10 18.03
N SER A 83 1.12 4.79 16.84
CA SER A 83 1.96 5.69 16.07
C SER A 83 1.20 6.39 14.94
N ALA A 84 0.25 5.71 14.31
CA ALA A 84 -0.47 6.23 13.14
C ALA A 84 -1.62 7.17 13.49
N ALA A 85 -2.15 7.09 14.72
CA ALA A 85 -3.15 7.99 15.29
C ALA A 85 -4.46 8.08 14.47
N TRP A 86 -4.87 7.00 13.80
CA TRP A 86 -6.11 6.97 13.02
C TRP A 86 -7.35 7.05 13.91
N THR A 87 -7.29 6.59 15.17
CA THR A 87 -8.40 6.78 16.14
C THR A 87 -8.53 8.23 16.60
N ALA A 88 -7.42 8.95 16.76
CA ALA A 88 -7.45 10.38 17.06
C ALA A 88 -8.03 11.19 15.89
N LEU A 89 -7.66 10.83 14.66
CA LEU A 89 -8.26 11.41 13.45
C LEU A 89 -9.75 11.05 13.31
N ALA A 90 -10.15 9.85 13.72
CA ALA A 90 -11.56 9.44 13.77
C ALA A 90 -12.36 10.30 14.74
N ASP A 91 -11.82 10.59 15.93
CA ASP A 91 -12.42 11.51 16.89
C ASP A 91 -12.53 12.94 16.32
N GLU A 92 -11.50 13.41 15.61
CA GLU A 92 -11.44 14.76 15.03
C GLU A 92 -12.40 14.95 13.83
N HIS A 93 -12.62 13.90 13.04
CA HIS A 93 -13.25 14.01 11.72
C HIS A 93 -14.54 13.20 11.57
N GLY A 94 -14.93 12.39 12.57
CA GLY A 94 -16.22 11.72 12.63
C GLY A 94 -16.36 10.53 11.67
N PHE A 95 -15.39 9.61 11.71
CA PHE A 95 -15.43 8.34 10.97
C PHE A 95 -15.17 7.15 11.90
N ALA A 96 -15.57 5.94 11.49
CA ALA A 96 -15.19 4.70 12.18
C ALA A 96 -13.87 4.15 11.63
N VAL A 97 -13.16 3.36 12.43
CA VAL A 97 -11.92 2.68 12.00
C VAL A 97 -12.01 1.18 12.20
N LEU A 98 -11.60 0.44 11.17
CA LEU A 98 -11.45 -1.01 11.18
C LEU A 98 -9.97 -1.35 11.04
N TYR A 99 -9.45 -2.18 11.95
CA TYR A 99 -8.10 -2.73 11.90
C TYR A 99 -8.18 -4.25 11.80
N PRO A 100 -8.16 -4.82 10.59
CA PRO A 100 -7.83 -6.21 10.40
C PRO A 100 -6.41 -6.46 10.90
N GLU A 101 -6.24 -7.49 11.73
CA GLU A 101 -4.96 -7.84 12.32
C GLU A 101 -4.55 -9.25 11.90
N GLN A 102 -3.31 -9.37 11.44
CA GLN A 102 -2.67 -10.63 11.11
C GLN A 102 -2.01 -11.25 12.35
N HIS A 103 -1.99 -12.58 12.44
CA HIS A 103 -1.34 -13.30 13.54
C HIS A 103 -0.28 -14.30 13.06
N ALA A 104 0.57 -14.71 14.01
CA ALA A 104 1.74 -15.54 13.74
C ALA A 104 1.40 -16.95 13.21
N GLY A 105 0.16 -17.41 13.40
CA GLY A 105 -0.32 -18.70 12.91
C GLY A 105 -0.46 -18.74 11.40
N ASN A 106 -0.95 -17.65 10.80
CA ASN A 106 -1.07 -17.52 9.34
C ASN A 106 0.26 -17.15 8.70
N ASN A 107 1.00 -16.25 9.34
CA ASN A 107 2.31 -15.81 8.86
C ASN A 107 3.21 -15.52 10.06
N PRO A 108 4.36 -16.21 10.23
CA PRO A 108 5.24 -16.03 11.40
C PRO A 108 5.76 -14.60 11.62
N LYS A 109 5.69 -13.76 10.58
CA LYS A 109 6.08 -12.34 10.62
C LYS A 109 4.88 -11.41 10.69
N ARG A 110 3.66 -11.92 10.86
CA ARG A 110 2.41 -11.15 10.85
C ARG A 110 2.27 -10.26 9.60
N CYS A 111 2.89 -10.65 8.49
CA CYS A 111 2.68 -9.96 7.22
C CYS A 111 1.33 -10.41 6.64
N PHE A 112 0.55 -9.48 6.08
CA PHE A 112 -0.50 -9.86 5.14
C PHE A 112 0.12 -10.62 3.96
N ASN A 113 -0.52 -11.71 3.53
CA ASN A 113 -0.01 -12.59 2.48
C ASN A 113 -0.35 -12.05 1.08
N TRP A 114 0.00 -10.79 0.81
CA TRP A 114 -0.29 -10.08 -0.44
C TRP A 114 0.31 -10.73 -1.71
N PHE A 115 1.27 -11.63 -1.54
CA PHE A 115 1.92 -12.39 -2.62
C PHE A 115 1.25 -13.75 -2.87
N ASN A 116 0.28 -14.15 -2.06
CA ASN A 116 -0.44 -15.41 -2.22
C ASN A 116 -1.77 -15.15 -2.96
N PRO A 117 -1.97 -15.68 -4.18
CA PRO A 117 -3.21 -15.50 -4.94
C PRO A 117 -4.48 -15.90 -4.17
N GLU A 118 -4.41 -16.93 -3.32
CA GLU A 118 -5.56 -17.41 -2.53
C GLU A 118 -5.97 -16.43 -1.41
N ASP A 119 -5.05 -15.56 -0.97
CA ASP A 119 -5.32 -14.56 0.08
C ASP A 119 -5.78 -13.22 -0.46
N VAL A 120 -5.50 -12.92 -1.72
CA VAL A 120 -5.83 -11.63 -2.35
C VAL A 120 -7.02 -11.68 -3.30
N ALA A 121 -7.47 -12.87 -3.70
CA ALA A 121 -8.56 -13.03 -4.64
C ALA A 121 -9.93 -12.61 -4.07
N ARG A 122 -10.80 -12.11 -4.95
CA ARG A 122 -12.19 -11.83 -4.60
C ARG A 122 -12.89 -13.11 -4.13
N GLY A 123 -13.56 -13.05 -2.99
CA GLY A 123 -14.26 -14.17 -2.37
C GLY A 123 -13.39 -15.17 -1.59
N ALA A 124 -12.07 -14.97 -1.51
CA ALA A 124 -11.15 -15.88 -0.82
C ALA A 124 -10.21 -15.17 0.18
N GLY A 125 -9.65 -15.99 1.08
CA GLY A 125 -8.59 -15.66 2.05
C GLY A 125 -8.69 -14.30 2.74
N GLU A 126 -7.54 -13.67 2.99
CA GLU A 126 -7.44 -12.41 3.74
C GLU A 126 -8.34 -11.30 3.18
N ALA A 127 -8.39 -11.14 1.86
CA ALA A 127 -9.18 -10.10 1.21
C ALA A 127 -10.69 -10.28 1.46
N ALA A 128 -11.21 -11.50 1.42
CA ALA A 128 -12.61 -11.79 1.76
C ALA A 128 -12.92 -11.58 3.24
N SER A 129 -12.00 -11.96 4.13
CA SER A 129 -12.13 -11.66 5.57
C SER A 129 -12.26 -10.15 5.81
N ILE A 130 -11.39 -9.34 5.21
CA ILE A 130 -11.43 -7.87 5.35
C ILE A 130 -12.75 -7.31 4.80
N ARG A 131 -13.21 -7.78 3.64
CA ARG A 131 -14.50 -7.39 3.07
C ARG A 131 -15.67 -7.75 3.99
N ALA A 132 -15.62 -8.91 4.66
CA ALA A 132 -16.65 -9.31 5.61
C ALA A 132 -16.68 -8.40 6.84
N MET A 133 -15.52 -8.05 7.40
CA MET A 133 -15.38 -7.09 8.49
C MET A 133 -15.94 -5.70 8.13
N VAL A 134 -15.66 -5.21 6.91
CA VAL A 134 -16.25 -3.96 6.38
C VAL A 134 -17.77 -4.03 6.36
N GLY A 135 -18.33 -5.14 5.86
CA GLY A 135 -19.78 -5.37 5.84
C GLY A 135 -20.39 -5.32 7.24
N THR A 136 -19.73 -5.93 8.22
CA THR A 136 -20.14 -5.89 9.64
C THR A 136 -20.15 -4.47 10.18
N MET A 137 -19.08 -3.69 9.96
CA MET A 137 -18.99 -2.30 10.43
C MET A 137 -20.09 -1.41 9.83
N VAL A 138 -20.27 -1.51 8.52
CA VAL A 138 -21.31 -0.76 7.80
C VAL A 138 -22.69 -1.06 8.35
N ALA A 139 -23.04 -2.34 8.50
CA ALA A 139 -24.36 -2.74 8.99
C ALA A 139 -24.57 -2.32 10.45
N LYS A 140 -23.60 -2.59 11.32
CA LYS A 140 -23.69 -2.34 12.77
C LYS A 140 -23.81 -0.86 13.11
N HIS A 141 -23.06 0.00 12.43
CA HIS A 141 -22.99 1.43 12.76
C HIS A 141 -23.80 2.31 11.78
N GLY A 142 -24.41 1.73 10.75
CA GLY A 142 -25.14 2.49 9.73
C GLY A 142 -24.24 3.45 8.95
N LEU A 143 -23.03 3.01 8.63
CA LEU A 143 -22.02 3.80 7.90
C LEU A 143 -22.41 3.94 6.43
N ASP A 144 -21.93 4.99 5.77
CA ASP A 144 -22.16 5.18 4.34
C ASP A 144 -21.29 4.22 3.53
N ARG A 145 -21.95 3.32 2.80
CA ARG A 145 -21.34 2.32 1.91
C ARG A 145 -20.50 2.94 0.81
N ARG A 146 -20.76 4.20 0.46
CA ARG A 146 -20.01 4.96 -0.56
C ARG A 146 -18.82 5.72 0.01
N ARG A 147 -18.57 5.63 1.32
CA ARG A 147 -17.50 6.33 2.04
C ARG A 147 -16.66 5.34 2.86
N VAL A 148 -16.28 4.23 2.23
CA VAL A 148 -15.35 3.27 2.80
C VAL A 148 -13.99 3.44 2.12
N PHE A 149 -12.94 3.61 2.91
CA PHE A 149 -11.58 3.82 2.44
C PHE A 149 -10.64 2.80 3.07
N VAL A 150 -9.51 2.53 2.43
CA VAL A 150 -8.50 1.60 2.94
C VAL A 150 -7.09 2.17 2.83
N THR A 151 -6.27 1.93 3.83
CA THR A 151 -4.86 2.34 3.84
C THR A 151 -4.00 1.29 4.53
N GLY A 152 -2.73 1.24 4.17
CA GLY A 152 -1.78 0.38 4.86
C GLY A 152 -0.33 0.65 4.52
N LEU A 153 0.53 0.16 5.41
CA LEU A 153 1.99 0.24 5.30
C LEU A 153 2.59 -1.07 4.80
N SER A 154 3.55 -1.01 3.87
CA SER A 154 4.39 -2.16 3.49
C SER A 154 3.54 -3.34 2.97
N ALA A 155 3.57 -4.50 3.62
CA ALA A 155 2.67 -5.62 3.34
C ALA A 155 1.18 -5.22 3.42
N GLY A 156 0.79 -4.37 4.37
CA GLY A 156 -0.55 -3.78 4.44
C GLY A 156 -0.83 -2.80 3.30
N GLY A 157 0.19 -2.13 2.77
CA GLY A 157 0.10 -1.29 1.57
C GLY A 157 -0.11 -2.14 0.30
N ALA A 158 0.60 -3.25 0.17
CA ALA A 158 0.39 -4.21 -0.91
C ALA A 158 -1.00 -4.88 -0.83
N MET A 159 -1.46 -5.25 0.37
CA MET A 159 -2.82 -5.73 0.59
C MET A 159 -3.87 -4.64 0.29
N THR A 160 -3.56 -3.36 0.56
CA THR A 160 -4.42 -2.24 0.13
C THR A 160 -4.57 -2.23 -1.40
N SER A 161 -3.48 -2.35 -2.16
CA SER A 161 -3.55 -2.47 -3.63
C SER A 161 -4.42 -3.65 -4.08
N ALA A 162 -4.28 -4.81 -3.42
CA ALA A 162 -5.09 -5.99 -3.71
C ALA A 162 -6.58 -5.78 -3.44
N LEU A 163 -6.93 -5.18 -2.29
CA LEU A 163 -8.31 -4.89 -1.93
C LEU A 163 -8.99 -3.92 -2.89
N LEU A 164 -8.26 -2.88 -3.33
CA LEU A 164 -8.77 -1.93 -4.31
C LEU A 164 -9.05 -2.57 -5.67
N ALA A 165 -8.31 -3.61 -6.05
CA ALA A 165 -8.52 -4.37 -7.28
C ALA A 165 -9.60 -5.45 -7.16
N ALA A 166 -9.61 -6.20 -6.05
CA ALA A 166 -10.55 -7.29 -5.84
C ALA A 166 -11.95 -6.82 -5.43
N TYR A 167 -12.07 -5.66 -4.75
CA TYR A 167 -13.31 -5.09 -4.24
C TYR A 167 -13.48 -3.59 -4.56
N PRO A 168 -13.35 -3.16 -5.83
CA PRO A 168 -13.53 -1.76 -6.22
C PRO A 168 -14.95 -1.24 -5.99
N ASP A 169 -15.94 -2.13 -5.87
CA ASP A 169 -17.33 -1.85 -5.49
C ASP A 169 -17.53 -1.56 -3.99
N VAL A 170 -16.52 -1.86 -3.16
CA VAL A 170 -16.55 -1.64 -1.71
C VAL A 170 -15.84 -0.36 -1.31
N PHE A 171 -14.70 -0.04 -1.94
CA PHE A 171 -13.84 1.07 -1.53
C PHE A 171 -13.99 2.28 -2.45
N ALA A 172 -14.27 3.45 -1.88
CA ALA A 172 -14.29 4.73 -2.59
C ALA A 172 -12.87 5.23 -2.92
N GLY A 173 -11.87 4.78 -2.15
CA GLY A 173 -10.47 5.08 -2.40
C GLY A 173 -9.53 4.36 -1.44
N GLY A 174 -8.25 4.44 -1.72
CA GLY A 174 -7.24 3.93 -0.81
C GLY A 174 -5.91 4.66 -0.86
N ALA A 175 -5.08 4.42 0.16
CA ALA A 175 -3.77 5.02 0.32
C ALA A 175 -2.72 3.95 0.55
N ILE A 176 -1.75 3.86 -0.34
CA ILE A 176 -0.73 2.81 -0.35
C ILE A 176 0.58 3.43 0.15
N MET A 177 0.97 3.09 1.38
CA MET A 177 2.19 3.60 2.02
C MET A 177 3.31 2.57 1.87
N ALA A 178 4.36 2.91 1.11
CA ALA A 178 5.51 2.03 0.84
C ALA A 178 5.10 0.60 0.40
N GLY A 179 4.04 0.50 -0.40
CA GLY A 179 3.48 -0.77 -0.88
C GLY A 179 3.91 -1.10 -2.32
N LEU A 180 3.21 -2.06 -2.92
CA LEU A 180 3.48 -2.56 -4.28
C LEU A 180 2.22 -2.54 -5.15
N PRO A 181 2.34 -2.53 -6.49
CA PRO A 181 1.21 -2.70 -7.40
C PRO A 181 0.45 -4.00 -7.16
N CYS A 182 -0.86 -4.00 -7.45
CA CYS A 182 -1.61 -5.26 -7.53
C CYS A 182 -1.01 -6.16 -8.62
N GLY A 183 -0.87 -7.47 -8.35
CA GLY A 183 -0.28 -8.43 -9.29
C GLY A 183 1.26 -8.36 -9.39
N ALA A 184 1.93 -7.64 -8.49
CA ALA A 184 3.39 -7.57 -8.47
C ALA A 184 4.03 -8.95 -8.22
N ALA A 185 3.44 -9.75 -7.33
CA ALA A 185 3.91 -11.10 -7.01
C ALA A 185 2.76 -12.10 -6.88
N SER A 186 3.08 -13.36 -7.15
CA SER A 186 2.21 -14.53 -6.94
C SER A 186 2.91 -15.64 -6.15
N SER A 187 4.09 -15.35 -5.59
CA SER A 187 4.90 -16.27 -4.79
C SER A 187 5.90 -15.51 -3.93
N VAL A 188 6.46 -16.18 -2.93
CA VAL A 188 7.48 -15.60 -2.02
C VAL A 188 8.74 -15.10 -2.77
N PRO A 189 9.34 -15.84 -3.73
CA PRO A 189 10.50 -15.33 -4.46
C PRO A 189 10.20 -14.07 -5.27
N GLN A 190 9.05 -14.04 -5.95
CA GLN A 190 8.61 -12.85 -6.68
C GLN A 190 8.31 -11.68 -5.75
N ALA A 191 7.83 -11.96 -4.53
CA ALA A 191 7.59 -10.93 -3.53
C ALA A 191 8.90 -10.20 -3.19
N PHE A 192 9.96 -10.94 -2.88
CA PHE A 192 11.27 -10.34 -2.59
C PHE A 192 11.88 -9.64 -3.80
N GLU A 193 11.75 -10.22 -5.00
CA GLU A 193 12.21 -9.57 -6.22
C GLU A 193 11.51 -8.22 -6.43
N SER A 194 10.18 -8.20 -6.30
CA SER A 194 9.37 -6.99 -6.44
C SER A 194 9.71 -5.95 -5.37
N MET A 195 9.92 -6.38 -4.13
CA MET A 195 10.29 -5.50 -3.02
C MET A 195 11.65 -4.84 -3.25
N TYR A 196 12.69 -5.62 -3.58
CA TYR A 196 14.07 -5.10 -3.57
C TYR A 196 14.58 -4.60 -4.92
N LYS A 197 13.96 -5.01 -6.02
CA LYS A 197 14.36 -4.58 -7.38
C LYS A 197 13.27 -3.77 -8.07
N GLY A 198 12.02 -3.97 -7.67
CA GLY A 198 10.87 -3.50 -8.43
C GLY A 198 10.71 -4.28 -9.74
N ALA A 199 9.56 -4.12 -10.40
CA ALA A 199 9.33 -4.66 -11.72
C ALA A 199 8.72 -3.56 -12.59
N SER A 200 9.38 -3.17 -13.67
CA SER A 200 8.75 -2.26 -14.64
C SER A 200 8.02 -3.07 -15.70
N ARG A 201 6.69 -2.92 -15.76
CA ARG A 201 5.82 -3.58 -16.75
C ARG A 201 5.03 -2.54 -17.53
N PRO A 202 4.59 -2.79 -18.77
CA PRO A 202 3.71 -1.88 -19.50
C PRO A 202 2.49 -1.47 -18.67
N ALA A 203 2.03 -0.23 -18.83
CA ALA A 203 0.90 0.30 -18.05
C ALA A 203 -0.36 -0.57 -18.23
N ARG A 204 -0.57 -1.09 -19.44
CA ARG A 204 -1.68 -1.99 -19.76
C ARG A 204 -1.62 -3.30 -19.00
N GLU A 205 -0.44 -3.92 -18.86
CA GLU A 205 -0.32 -5.16 -18.07
C GLU A 205 -0.65 -4.91 -16.60
N TRP A 206 -0.24 -3.75 -16.07
CA TRP A 206 -0.61 -3.39 -14.71
C TRP A 206 -2.10 -3.12 -14.54
N GLY A 207 -2.71 -2.38 -15.46
CA GLY A 207 -4.14 -2.11 -15.40
C GLY A 207 -4.99 -3.35 -15.65
N ASP A 208 -4.55 -4.25 -16.52
CA ASP A 208 -5.19 -5.55 -16.75
C ASP A 208 -5.18 -6.38 -15.47
N ALA A 209 -4.08 -6.39 -14.70
CA ALA A 209 -4.04 -7.07 -13.40
C ALA A 209 -5.10 -6.54 -12.39
N VAL A 210 -5.47 -5.25 -12.47
CA VAL A 210 -6.58 -4.70 -11.65
C VAL A 210 -7.94 -5.10 -12.22
N ARG A 211 -8.13 -4.98 -13.54
CA ARG A 211 -9.39 -5.33 -14.22
C ARG A 211 -9.71 -6.82 -14.13
N ASP A 212 -8.71 -7.68 -14.13
CA ASP A 212 -8.89 -9.13 -14.06
C ASP A 212 -9.20 -9.62 -12.63
N ALA A 213 -9.03 -8.77 -11.61
CA ALA A 213 -9.27 -9.13 -10.21
C ALA A 213 -10.77 -9.15 -9.83
N SER A 214 -11.65 -8.54 -10.65
CA SER A 214 -13.10 -8.56 -10.44
C SER A 214 -13.88 -8.22 -11.73
N ASP A 215 -15.16 -8.58 -11.81
CA ASP A 215 -16.02 -8.22 -12.96
C ASP A 215 -16.46 -6.73 -12.97
N HIS A 216 -15.80 -5.86 -12.20
CA HIS A 216 -16.20 -4.46 -12.05
C HIS A 216 -15.80 -3.62 -13.27
N GLY A 217 -16.77 -2.89 -13.83
CA GLY A 217 -16.57 -2.01 -14.98
C GLY A 217 -16.27 -0.54 -14.63
N GLY A 218 -16.24 -0.18 -13.35
CA GLY A 218 -16.13 1.19 -12.87
C GLY A 218 -17.44 1.75 -12.26
N PRO A 219 -17.41 2.94 -11.62
CA PRO A 219 -16.24 3.80 -11.42
C PRO A 219 -15.17 3.17 -10.52
N TRP A 220 -13.91 3.55 -10.73
CA TRP A 220 -12.77 3.00 -9.99
C TRP A 220 -12.43 3.85 -8.74
N PRO A 221 -11.85 3.24 -7.69
CA PRO A 221 -11.45 3.97 -6.48
C PRO A 221 -10.38 5.04 -6.75
N LYS A 222 -10.38 6.11 -5.95
CA LYS A 222 -9.29 7.10 -5.92
C LYS A 222 -8.07 6.52 -5.20
N VAL A 223 -6.86 6.81 -5.67
CA VAL A 223 -5.62 6.23 -5.09
C VAL A 223 -4.60 7.29 -4.71
N SER A 224 -4.15 7.24 -3.46
CA SER A 224 -3.01 8.03 -2.96
C SER A 224 -1.81 7.09 -2.75
N VAL A 225 -0.65 7.44 -3.30
CA VAL A 225 0.57 6.62 -3.22
C VAL A 225 1.63 7.40 -2.47
N TRP A 226 2.20 6.82 -1.42
CA TRP A 226 3.24 7.45 -0.63
C TRP A 226 4.48 6.57 -0.58
N HIS A 227 5.64 7.16 -0.86
CA HIS A 227 6.91 6.44 -0.84
C HIS A 227 8.05 7.30 -0.30
N GLY A 228 8.91 6.68 0.50
CA GLY A 228 10.18 7.28 0.89
C GLY A 228 11.19 7.21 -0.26
N GLY A 229 11.85 8.32 -0.59
CA GLY A 229 12.82 8.38 -1.68
C GLY A 229 14.11 7.58 -1.43
N ALA A 230 14.35 7.15 -0.19
CA ALA A 230 15.49 6.32 0.21
C ALA A 230 15.06 4.93 0.72
N ASP A 231 13.82 4.50 0.43
CA ASP A 231 13.32 3.19 0.85
C ASP A 231 14.13 2.04 0.21
N SER A 232 14.75 1.22 1.06
CA SER A 232 15.55 0.05 0.67
C SER A 232 14.86 -1.28 0.97
N THR A 233 13.66 -1.24 1.57
CA THR A 233 12.85 -2.44 1.85
C THR A 233 11.89 -2.71 0.70
N VAL A 234 11.14 -1.68 0.29
CA VAL A 234 10.31 -1.69 -0.91
C VAL A 234 10.80 -0.55 -1.76
N VAL A 235 11.51 -0.82 -2.85
CA VAL A 235 12.19 0.23 -3.60
C VAL A 235 11.19 1.24 -4.18
N PRO A 236 11.55 2.54 -4.29
CA PRO A 236 10.61 3.61 -4.63
C PRO A 236 10.00 3.49 -6.02
N SER A 237 10.63 2.73 -6.92
CA SER A 237 10.09 2.42 -8.25
C SER A 237 8.74 1.70 -8.17
N ASN A 238 8.45 0.97 -7.09
CA ASN A 238 7.12 0.38 -6.88
C ASN A 238 6.04 1.46 -6.77
N GLY A 239 6.31 2.60 -6.14
CA GLY A 239 5.40 3.74 -6.08
C GLY A 239 5.09 4.30 -7.47
N ASP A 240 6.08 4.40 -8.34
CA ASP A 240 5.89 4.84 -9.74
C ASP A 240 5.07 3.82 -10.54
N GLU A 241 5.27 2.52 -10.33
CA GLU A 241 4.52 1.46 -11.01
C GLU A 241 3.06 1.37 -10.48
N ILE A 242 2.79 1.69 -9.21
CA ILE A 242 1.41 1.84 -8.70
C ILE A 242 0.72 3.01 -9.41
N VAL A 243 1.38 4.17 -9.53
CA VAL A 243 0.82 5.30 -10.27
C VAL A 243 0.52 4.89 -11.71
N LYS A 244 1.47 4.24 -12.38
CA LYS A 244 1.31 3.74 -13.75
C LYS A 244 0.12 2.78 -13.89
N GLN A 245 -0.06 1.86 -12.94
CA GLN A 245 -1.20 0.94 -12.86
C GLN A 245 -2.52 1.71 -12.82
N TRP A 246 -2.66 2.65 -11.88
CA TRP A 246 -3.93 3.34 -11.67
C TRP A 246 -4.21 4.41 -12.73
N LEU A 247 -3.19 5.00 -13.36
CA LEU A 247 -3.40 5.84 -14.53
C LEU A 247 -3.96 5.06 -15.73
N ASP A 248 -3.56 3.80 -15.92
CA ASP A 248 -4.16 2.94 -16.94
C ASP A 248 -5.62 2.61 -16.62
N VAL A 249 -5.90 2.20 -15.38
CA VAL A 249 -7.26 1.88 -14.91
C VAL A 249 -8.22 3.06 -15.06
N HIS A 250 -7.76 4.28 -14.77
CA HIS A 250 -8.54 5.51 -14.92
C HIS A 250 -8.54 6.08 -16.35
N GLY A 251 -7.87 5.44 -17.32
CA GLY A 251 -7.80 5.91 -18.70
C GLY A 251 -7.02 7.22 -18.88
N LEU A 252 -6.15 7.57 -17.93
CA LEU A 252 -5.36 8.80 -17.89
C LEU A 252 -3.98 8.65 -18.55
N HIS A 253 -3.92 7.88 -19.63
CA HIS A 253 -2.71 7.65 -20.40
C HIS A 253 -2.10 8.95 -20.92
N GLY A 254 -0.85 9.21 -20.56
CA GLY A 254 -0.14 10.42 -21.00
C GLY A 254 -0.63 11.71 -20.33
N ALA A 255 -1.59 11.63 -19.40
CA ALA A 255 -2.02 12.78 -18.61
C ALA A 255 -0.85 13.31 -17.78
N LYS A 256 -0.66 14.63 -17.80
CA LYS A 256 0.39 15.29 -17.01
C LYS A 256 -0.17 15.65 -15.63
N PRO A 257 0.55 15.32 -14.55
CA PRO A 257 0.12 15.73 -13.23
C PRO A 257 0.34 17.22 -12.98
N THR A 258 -0.44 17.79 -12.07
CA THR A 258 -0.02 18.97 -11.32
C THR A 258 1.08 18.56 -10.35
N VAL A 259 2.18 19.32 -10.28
CA VAL A 259 3.35 18.99 -9.45
C VAL A 259 3.63 20.09 -8.44
N GLU A 260 3.73 19.70 -7.17
CA GLU A 260 4.11 20.56 -6.05
C GLU A 260 5.39 20.00 -5.40
N ARG A 261 6.31 20.90 -5.03
CA ARG A 261 7.53 20.52 -4.29
C ARG A 261 7.66 21.39 -3.06
N LYS A 262 7.62 20.80 -1.88
CA LYS A 262 7.68 21.51 -0.60
C LYS A 262 8.30 20.63 0.48
N GLY A 263 9.24 21.19 1.24
CA GLY A 263 9.81 20.53 2.43
C GLY A 263 10.40 19.14 2.16
N GLY A 264 11.10 18.95 1.04
CA GLY A 264 11.65 17.64 0.66
C GLY A 264 10.63 16.66 0.08
N ARG A 265 9.33 17.00 0.05
CA ARG A 265 8.29 16.22 -0.61
C ARG A 265 8.04 16.71 -2.03
N THR A 266 7.88 15.76 -2.96
CA THR A 266 7.26 15.99 -4.28
C THR A 266 5.86 15.37 -4.28
N ARG A 267 4.83 16.18 -4.49
CA ARG A 267 3.45 15.73 -4.69
C ARG A 267 3.07 15.87 -6.16
N ARG A 268 2.44 14.84 -6.72
CA ARG A 268 1.92 14.79 -8.09
C ARG A 268 0.45 14.42 -8.05
N VAL A 269 -0.41 15.10 -8.80
CA VAL A 269 -1.85 14.87 -8.80
C VAL A 269 -2.37 14.77 -10.23
N TRP A 270 -3.11 13.71 -10.52
CA TRP A 270 -3.80 13.49 -11.77
C TRP A 270 -5.31 13.61 -11.55
N THR A 271 -5.93 14.41 -12.41
CA THR A 271 -7.34 14.76 -12.34
C THR A 271 -8.10 14.00 -13.43
N GLY A 272 -9.26 13.45 -13.06
CA GLY A 272 -10.19 12.80 -13.97
C GLY A 272 -10.91 13.80 -14.90
N PRO A 273 -11.65 13.30 -15.90
CA PRO A 273 -12.41 14.15 -16.82
C PRO A 273 -13.48 15.03 -16.15
N ASP A 274 -13.93 14.66 -14.96
CA ASP A 274 -14.89 15.38 -14.13
C ASP A 274 -14.28 16.51 -13.29
N GLY A 275 -12.96 16.68 -13.35
CA GLY A 275 -12.24 17.70 -12.56
C GLY A 275 -11.85 17.22 -11.16
N GLU A 276 -12.16 15.98 -10.78
CA GLU A 276 -11.80 15.42 -9.49
C GLU A 276 -10.39 14.80 -9.51
N ALA A 277 -9.61 15.03 -8.46
CA ALA A 277 -8.32 14.35 -8.31
C ALA A 277 -8.56 12.86 -8.07
N VAL A 278 -8.07 11.97 -8.94
CA VAL A 278 -8.31 10.51 -8.85
C VAL A 278 -7.07 9.70 -8.52
N VAL A 279 -5.89 10.20 -8.85
CA VAL A 279 -4.60 9.61 -8.44
C VAL A 279 -3.71 10.70 -7.89
N GLU A 280 -3.08 10.47 -6.75
CA GLU A 280 -1.98 11.30 -6.26
C GLU A 280 -0.78 10.46 -5.83
N GLN A 281 0.41 11.06 -5.94
CA GLN A 281 1.66 10.45 -5.52
C GLN A 281 2.45 11.44 -4.67
N HIS A 282 2.99 10.97 -3.55
CA HIS A 282 3.86 11.72 -2.66
C HIS A 282 5.17 10.96 -2.51
N VAL A 283 6.27 11.60 -2.89
CA VAL A 283 7.63 11.08 -2.68
C VAL A 283 8.33 11.99 -1.69
N VAL A 284 8.75 11.45 -0.55
CA VAL A 284 9.47 12.19 0.49
C VAL A 284 10.96 11.91 0.38
N ALA A 285 11.74 12.88 -0.09
CA ALA A 285 13.18 12.73 -0.31
C ALA A 285 13.90 12.37 1.00
N GLY A 286 14.80 11.38 0.94
CA GLY A 286 15.58 10.93 2.08
C GLY A 286 14.82 10.10 3.13
N MET A 287 13.49 9.99 3.02
CA MET A 287 12.70 9.13 3.90
C MET A 287 12.94 7.65 3.55
N ASN A 288 13.16 6.83 4.58
CA ASN A 288 13.29 5.38 4.48
C ASN A 288 11.89 4.69 4.42
N HIS A 289 11.85 3.37 4.57
CA HIS A 289 10.62 2.59 4.61
C HIS A 289 9.71 3.00 5.78
N GLY A 290 8.50 3.50 5.49
CA GLY A 290 7.56 3.90 6.53
C GLY A 290 6.44 4.83 6.09
N VAL A 291 5.64 5.25 7.07
CA VAL A 291 4.62 6.29 6.95
C VAL A 291 5.23 7.63 7.34
N ALA A 292 5.02 8.66 6.51
CA ALA A 292 5.43 10.03 6.82
C ALA A 292 4.51 10.63 7.90
N LEU A 293 5.12 11.13 8.97
CA LEU A 293 4.46 11.82 10.07
C LEU A 293 4.99 13.26 10.25
N ASP A 294 4.19 14.06 10.96
CA ASP A 294 4.52 15.37 11.48
C ASP A 294 4.22 15.40 12.99
N ALA A 295 5.24 15.15 13.81
CA ALA A 295 5.07 15.03 15.28
C ALA A 295 4.49 16.31 15.91
N ARG A 296 4.67 17.47 15.27
CA ARG A 296 4.08 18.76 15.69
C ARG A 296 2.55 18.76 15.64
N ARG A 297 1.93 17.76 15.02
CA ARG A 297 0.47 17.58 14.89
C ARG A 297 -0.09 16.50 15.82
N GLY A 298 0.69 16.06 16.81
CA GLY A 298 0.27 15.04 17.78
C GLY A 298 0.40 13.60 17.28
N GLU A 299 1.15 13.40 16.19
CA GLU A 299 1.51 12.06 15.69
C GLU A 299 2.76 11.56 16.43
N THR A 300 2.83 10.26 16.69
CA THR A 300 3.90 9.69 17.51
C THR A 300 4.87 8.88 16.65
N PRO A 301 6.15 9.30 16.53
CA PRO A 301 7.16 8.53 15.82
C PRO A 301 7.36 7.16 16.45
N GLY A 302 7.75 6.18 15.64
CA GLY A 302 7.92 4.81 16.07
C GLY A 302 8.48 3.94 14.95
N PRO A 303 8.55 2.61 15.14
CA PRO A 303 9.00 1.70 14.09
C PRO A 303 8.20 1.92 12.79
N PHE A 304 8.90 2.33 11.73
CA PHE A 304 8.36 2.66 10.41
C PHE A 304 7.35 3.83 10.39
N MET A 305 7.36 4.67 11.42
CA MET A 305 6.48 5.83 11.58
C MET A 305 7.39 7.04 11.76
N LEU A 306 7.66 7.72 10.66
CA LEU A 306 8.85 8.56 10.48
C LEU A 306 8.47 10.04 10.54
N ASP A 307 8.99 10.78 11.52
CA ASP A 307 8.81 12.24 11.58
C ASP A 307 9.66 12.91 10.50
N VAL A 308 8.98 13.33 9.44
CA VAL A 308 9.57 14.02 8.29
C VAL A 308 8.93 15.40 8.08
N GLY A 309 8.15 15.86 9.07
CA GLY A 309 7.49 17.16 9.04
C GLY A 309 6.32 17.27 8.07
N VAL A 310 5.79 16.13 7.59
CA VAL A 310 4.61 16.01 6.73
C VAL A 310 3.77 14.82 7.21
N SER A 311 2.47 15.05 7.44
CA SER A 311 1.52 14.01 7.85
C SER A 311 0.87 13.36 6.63
N ALA A 312 1.22 12.11 6.34
CA ALA A 312 0.58 11.34 5.28
C ALA A 312 -0.90 11.10 5.55
N ASN A 313 -1.25 10.74 6.79
CA ASN A 313 -2.61 10.37 7.16
C ASN A 313 -3.59 11.55 7.01
N ARG A 314 -3.17 12.77 7.39
CA ARG A 314 -4.02 13.97 7.25
C ARG A 314 -4.18 14.41 5.79
N ASP A 315 -3.12 14.31 4.99
CA ASP A 315 -3.19 14.63 3.56
C ASP A 315 -4.08 13.62 2.82
N VAL A 316 -3.99 12.34 3.17
CA VAL A 316 -4.89 11.29 2.66
C VAL A 316 -6.35 11.58 3.01
N LEU A 317 -6.65 11.99 4.26
CA LEU A 317 -8.01 12.39 4.63
C LEU A 317 -8.51 13.58 3.82
N ALA A 318 -7.66 14.56 3.51
CA ALA A 318 -8.02 15.68 2.65
C ALA A 318 -8.30 15.19 1.21
N PHE A 319 -7.47 14.31 0.67
CA PHE A 319 -7.65 13.72 -0.67
C PHE A 319 -8.96 12.91 -0.80
N TRP A 320 -9.38 12.24 0.27
CA TRP A 320 -10.65 11.51 0.34
C TRP A 320 -11.87 12.39 0.66
N GLY A 321 -11.68 13.69 0.90
CA GLY A 321 -12.77 14.59 1.30
C GLY A 321 -13.32 14.30 2.71
N LEU A 322 -12.50 13.72 3.58
CA LEU A 322 -12.82 13.47 4.99
C LEU A 322 -12.26 14.56 5.93
N ALA A 323 -11.39 15.45 5.44
CA ALA A 323 -10.96 16.61 6.20
C ALA A 323 -12.14 17.60 6.41
N PRO A 324 -12.26 18.27 7.57
CA PRO A 324 -13.30 19.25 7.81
C PRO A 324 -13.17 20.40 6.81
N ALA A 325 -14.30 20.90 6.28
CA ALA A 325 -14.30 22.01 5.32
C ALA A 325 -13.50 23.24 5.80
N LYS A 326 -13.44 23.48 7.13
CA LYS A 326 -12.65 24.55 7.76
C LYS A 326 -11.13 24.31 7.77
N ALA A 327 -10.68 23.04 7.74
CA ALA A 327 -9.26 22.68 7.77
C ALA A 327 -8.64 22.69 6.36
N ALA A 328 -9.40 22.31 5.33
CA ALA A 328 -8.96 22.36 3.93
C ALA A 328 -8.65 23.80 3.48
N ALA A 329 -9.50 24.76 3.85
CA ALA A 329 -9.28 26.19 3.59
C ALA A 329 -8.03 26.73 4.33
N LYS A 330 -7.85 26.34 5.60
CA LYS A 330 -6.71 26.82 6.43
C LYS A 330 -5.38 26.17 6.04
N ALA A 331 -5.39 24.95 5.49
CA ALA A 331 -4.21 24.29 4.95
C ALA A 331 -3.76 24.95 3.64
N ALA A 332 -4.71 25.26 2.74
CA ALA A 332 -4.43 26.00 1.50
C ALA A 332 -3.91 27.42 1.78
N GLU A 333 -4.45 28.11 2.78
CA GLU A 333 -4.04 29.47 3.18
C GLU A 333 -2.66 29.50 3.86
N LYS A 334 -2.31 28.46 4.64
CA LYS A 334 -0.99 28.32 5.27
C LYS A 334 0.10 27.89 4.27
N ASP A 335 -0.29 27.32 3.13
CA ASP A 335 0.60 27.06 1.99
C ASP A 335 0.84 28.30 1.12
N ALA A 336 -0.13 29.22 1.10
CA ALA A 336 -0.07 30.45 0.31
C ALA A 336 0.68 31.62 0.97
N GLY A 337 1.18 31.49 2.22
CA GLY A 337 1.62 32.65 3.01
C GLY A 337 2.93 32.50 3.78
N LYS A 338 4.08 32.71 3.11
CA LYS A 338 5.17 33.58 3.59
C LYS A 338 6.20 33.84 2.47
N PRO A 339 6.48 35.10 2.07
CA PRO A 339 7.55 35.37 1.12
C PRO A 339 8.90 35.07 1.78
N ALA A 340 9.69 34.19 1.16
CA ALA A 340 11.06 33.96 1.57
C ALA A 340 11.86 35.24 1.32
N ALA A 341 12.46 35.78 2.39
CA ALA A 341 13.38 36.89 2.31
C ALA A 341 14.52 36.54 1.34
N ALA A 342 14.70 37.39 0.34
CA ALA A 342 15.79 37.31 -0.62
C ALA A 342 17.12 37.55 0.10
N ASN A 343 17.99 36.55 0.12
CA ASN A 343 19.42 36.80 0.23
C ASN A 343 19.99 36.90 -1.18
N ALA A 344 20.29 38.13 -1.58
CA ALA A 344 21.06 38.44 -2.75
C ALA A 344 22.50 37.95 -2.56
N SER A 345 23.01 37.20 -3.54
CA SER A 345 24.42 37.20 -3.88
C SER A 345 24.57 37.10 -5.39
N ALA A 346 25.27 38.13 -5.89
CA ALA A 346 25.75 38.48 -7.21
C ALA A 346 25.70 37.46 -8.37
N ALA A 347 25.30 38.03 -9.51
CA ALA A 347 25.24 37.45 -10.85
C ALA A 347 26.61 37.28 -11.52
N ALA A 348 26.69 36.31 -12.43
CA ALA A 348 27.28 36.49 -13.77
C ALA A 348 26.71 35.41 -14.73
N GLU A 349 26.42 35.83 -15.95
CA GLU A 349 25.45 35.25 -16.89
C GLU A 349 26.16 34.42 -18.02
N PRO A 350 25.55 34.10 -19.19
CA PRO A 350 25.14 32.75 -19.59
C PRO A 350 25.96 32.14 -20.76
N LEU A 351 25.96 30.80 -20.89
CA LEU A 351 26.31 30.15 -22.16
C LEU A 351 25.33 29.00 -22.48
N ARG A 352 24.60 29.16 -23.59
CA ARG A 352 23.91 28.12 -24.38
C ARG A 352 24.49 28.20 -25.82
N PRO A 353 24.22 27.24 -26.73
CA PRO A 353 24.25 25.78 -26.62
C PRO A 353 25.12 25.17 -27.75
N ALA A 354 25.43 23.87 -27.71
CA ALA A 354 25.90 23.11 -28.88
C ALA A 354 25.20 21.73 -28.88
N SER A 355 24.18 21.55 -29.71
CA SER A 355 24.26 21.00 -31.08
C SER A 355 24.29 19.48 -31.10
N ALA A 356 23.13 18.92 -31.48
CA ALA A 356 22.90 17.53 -31.79
C ALA A 356 23.71 17.05 -33.01
N ARG A 357 24.01 15.74 -33.06
CA ARG A 357 24.31 15.02 -34.31
C ARG A 357 23.68 13.63 -34.28
N ARG A 358 22.78 13.38 -35.23
CA ARG A 358 22.32 12.06 -35.71
C ARG A 358 23.43 11.38 -36.53
N PRO A 359 23.39 10.06 -36.68
CA PRO A 359 22.96 9.46 -37.96
C PRO A 359 21.92 8.34 -37.73
N ALA A 360 20.80 8.25 -38.45
CA ALA A 360 20.59 7.76 -39.82
C ALA A 360 20.60 6.20 -39.94
N ALA A 361 19.37 5.70 -40.08
CA ALA A 361 18.82 4.45 -40.62
C ALA A 361 19.74 3.35 -41.19
N ALA A 362 19.36 2.09 -40.90
CA ALA A 362 19.33 1.00 -41.87
C ALA A 362 18.23 -0.02 -41.52
N THR A 363 17.30 -0.24 -42.45
CA THR A 363 16.43 -1.43 -42.52
C THR A 363 17.21 -2.54 -43.25
N PRO A 364 16.92 -3.83 -43.01
CA PRO A 364 16.12 -4.52 -44.01
C PRO A 364 15.12 -5.55 -43.46
N THR A 365 14.13 -5.75 -44.33
CA THR A 365 13.12 -6.80 -44.46
C THR A 365 13.53 -8.24 -44.10
N ALA A 366 12.63 -8.99 -43.43
CA ALA A 366 12.02 -10.23 -43.95
C ALA A 366 11.14 -10.97 -42.88
N LYS A 367 9.89 -11.29 -43.26
CA LYS A 367 9.05 -12.39 -42.73
C LYS A 367 9.44 -13.69 -43.47
N PRO A 368 9.27 -14.91 -42.90
CA PRO A 368 7.95 -15.60 -42.77
C PRO A 368 7.91 -16.47 -41.48
N SER A 369 6.94 -17.30 -41.08
CA SER A 369 5.66 -17.83 -41.56
C SER A 369 4.92 -18.40 -40.32
N ARG A 370 3.60 -18.55 -40.45
CA ARG A 370 2.71 -19.24 -39.52
C ARG A 370 2.95 -20.77 -39.49
N SER A 371 2.88 -21.34 -38.29
CA SER A 371 2.27 -22.66 -37.98
C SER A 371 2.15 -22.73 -36.44
N GLY A 372 1.01 -22.87 -35.78
CA GLY A 372 -0.15 -23.70 -36.15
C GLY A 372 -0.01 -25.07 -35.50
N PHE A 373 -0.19 -25.17 -34.17
CA PHE A 373 -0.57 -26.42 -33.52
C PHE A 373 -1.53 -26.13 -32.36
N ALA A 374 -2.81 -26.37 -32.63
CA ALA A 374 -3.83 -26.56 -31.63
C ALA A 374 -3.74 -28.00 -31.13
N GLY A 375 -3.60 -28.18 -29.82
CA GLY A 375 -3.79 -29.45 -29.14
C GLY A 375 -4.71 -29.21 -27.96
N ARG A 376 -5.99 -29.57 -28.12
CA ARG A 376 -6.95 -29.67 -27.01
C ARG A 376 -6.49 -30.79 -26.08
N MET A 377 -6.48 -30.52 -24.78
CA MET A 377 -6.48 -31.55 -23.75
C MET A 377 -7.59 -31.18 -22.75
N GLU A 378 -8.62 -32.01 -22.69
CA GLU A 378 -9.69 -31.92 -21.70
C GLU A 378 -9.17 -32.30 -20.30
N PRO A 379 -9.79 -31.83 -19.21
CA PRO A 379 -9.21 -31.89 -17.87
C PRO A 379 -9.60 -33.16 -17.12
N GLU A 380 -8.59 -33.88 -16.60
CA GLU A 380 -8.75 -34.89 -15.54
C GLU A 380 -8.61 -34.23 -14.15
N PRO A 381 -9.30 -34.75 -13.11
CA PRO A 381 -9.65 -34.02 -11.91
C PRO A 381 -8.44 -33.83 -10.99
N ARG A 382 -8.02 -32.58 -10.78
CA ARG A 382 -6.93 -32.27 -9.86
C ARG A 382 -7.43 -32.25 -8.42
N ARG A 383 -7.01 -33.27 -7.68
CA ARG A 383 -7.03 -33.34 -6.20
C ARG A 383 -6.52 -32.03 -5.60
N SER A 384 -7.25 -31.52 -4.62
CA SER A 384 -6.89 -30.36 -3.80
C SER A 384 -5.61 -30.62 -3.01
N GLY A 385 -4.46 -30.30 -3.60
CA GLY A 385 -3.19 -30.24 -2.89
C GLY A 385 -3.02 -28.86 -2.29
N ARG A 386 -3.50 -28.66 -1.05
CA ARG A 386 -3.07 -27.52 -0.24
C ARG A 386 -1.55 -27.53 -0.19
N ILE A 387 -0.91 -26.44 -0.60
CA ILE A 387 0.53 -26.28 -0.37
C ILE A 387 0.69 -26.14 1.14
N ASP A 388 1.40 -27.09 1.74
CA ASP A 388 1.75 -27.06 3.15
C ASP A 388 2.83 -26.00 3.37
N VAL A 389 2.40 -24.74 3.45
CA VAL A 389 3.26 -23.57 3.72
C VAL A 389 4.02 -23.77 5.02
N GLN A 390 3.39 -24.40 6.02
CA GLN A 390 4.03 -24.77 7.29
C GLN A 390 5.13 -25.80 7.06
N GLY A 391 4.89 -26.82 6.24
CA GLY A 391 5.88 -27.83 5.86
C GLY A 391 7.04 -27.26 5.06
N VAL A 392 6.81 -26.30 4.16
CA VAL A 392 7.88 -25.63 3.40
C VAL A 392 8.74 -24.77 4.34
N ILE A 393 8.12 -24.01 5.24
CA ILE A 393 8.81 -23.17 6.23
C ILE A 393 9.55 -24.04 7.26
N ALA A 394 8.91 -25.06 7.81
CA ALA A 394 9.51 -25.96 8.79
C ALA A 394 10.68 -26.76 8.18
N LYS A 395 10.56 -27.19 6.92
CA LYS A 395 11.63 -27.91 6.22
C LYS A 395 12.81 -27.01 5.91
N ALA A 396 12.56 -25.74 5.59
CA ALA A 396 13.61 -24.72 5.45
C ALA A 396 14.31 -24.44 6.80
N LEU A 397 13.55 -24.32 7.90
CA LEU A 397 14.08 -24.06 9.24
C LEU A 397 14.85 -25.26 9.84
N LYS A 398 14.38 -26.49 9.60
CA LYS A 398 15.06 -27.73 10.03
C LYS A 398 16.34 -27.97 9.25
N ALA A 399 16.35 -27.70 7.94
CA ALA A 399 17.56 -27.76 7.12
C ALA A 399 18.62 -26.73 7.54
N ALA A 400 18.20 -25.62 8.16
CA ALA A 400 19.07 -24.58 8.73
C ALA A 400 19.46 -24.83 10.20
N GLY A 401 19.03 -25.93 10.83
CA GLY A 401 19.38 -26.27 12.22
C GLY A 401 18.74 -25.39 13.30
N LEU A 402 17.70 -24.62 12.95
CA LEU A 402 17.00 -23.68 13.84
C LEU A 402 15.73 -24.27 14.49
N MET A 403 15.45 -25.54 14.20
CA MET A 403 14.35 -26.31 14.78
C MET A 403 14.87 -27.76 14.93
N LYS A 404 14.71 -28.37 16.11
CA LYS A 404 15.10 -29.79 16.32
C LYS A 404 14.10 -30.74 15.66
#